data_AF-A0A9X6NMK6-F1
#
_entry.id   AF-A0A9X6NMK6-F1
#
_cell.length_a   1.000
_cell.length_b   1.000
_cell.length_c   1.000
_cell.angle_alpha   90.00
_cell.angle_beta   90.00
_cell.angle_gamma   90.00
#
_symmetry.space_group_name_H-M   'P 1'
#
loop_
_entity.id
_entity.type
_entity.pdbx_description
1 polymer ?
#
loop_
_entity_poly.entity_id
_entity_poly.type
_entity_poly.pdbx_seq_one_letter_code
_entity_poly.pdbx_strand_id
1 'polypeptide(L)' 'MATVQAVKTAQAQKQDITLKGSVELVNEYLYYAVNSILYMRGVYPADMFEDVQKYGMCICDAKDDQLKTYLM' A
#
# COMPACT_ATOMS: atom_id res chain seq x y z
N MET A 1 -33.43 26.36 -31.87
CA MET A 1 -32.09 26.62 -31.29
C MET A 1 -31.94 25.78 -30.03
N ALA A 2 -30.80 25.10 -29.92
CA ALA A 2 -30.53 24.00 -29.00
C ALA A 2 -30.24 24.46 -27.56
N THR A 3 -30.57 23.62 -26.58
CA THR A 3 -29.58 23.00 -25.66
C THR A 3 -30.26 21.88 -24.88
N VAL A 4 -29.97 20.64 -25.28
CA VAL A 4 -30.26 19.41 -24.53
C VAL A 4 -29.26 19.35 -23.38
N GLN A 5 -29.74 19.30 -22.14
CA GLN A 5 -28.87 19.18 -20.98
C GLN A 5 -28.16 17.82 -20.99
N ALA A 6 -26.83 17.89 -20.89
CA ALA A 6 -25.95 16.73 -20.86
C ALA A 6 -26.26 15.88 -19.63
N VAL A 7 -26.75 14.66 -19.88
CA VAL A 7 -26.81 13.58 -18.89
C VAL A 7 -25.36 13.33 -18.46
N LYS A 8 -25.04 13.68 -17.20
CA LYS A 8 -23.79 13.32 -16.55
C LYS A 8 -23.81 11.80 -16.39
N THR A 9 -23.24 11.09 -17.36
CA THR A 9 -23.05 9.64 -17.29
C THR A 9 -22.21 9.36 -16.06
N ALA A 10 -22.82 8.75 -15.03
CA ALA A 10 -22.08 8.09 -13.97
C ALA A 10 -21.20 7.04 -14.65
N GLN A 11 -19.91 7.37 -14.81
CA GLN A 11 -18.92 6.40 -15.26
C GLN A 11 -19.00 5.24 -14.27
N ALA A 12 -19.42 4.06 -14.74
CA ALA A 12 -19.30 2.85 -13.98
C ALA A 12 -17.81 2.70 -13.63
N GLN A 13 -17.44 3.09 -12.40
CA GLN A 13 -16.16 2.75 -11.82
C GLN A 13 -16.07 1.23 -11.98
N LYS A 14 -15.10 0.73 -12.76
CA LYS A 14 -14.90 -0.71 -12.90
C LYS A 14 -14.63 -1.27 -11.51
N GLN A 15 -15.66 -1.86 -10.89
CA GLN A 15 -15.64 -2.49 -9.57
C GLN A 15 -15.04 -3.90 -9.64
N ASP A 16 -14.15 -4.15 -10.60
CA ASP A 16 -13.51 -5.45 -10.76
C ASP A 16 -12.09 -5.36 -10.22
N ILE A 17 -11.81 -6.25 -9.28
CA ILE A 17 -10.48 -6.50 -8.75
C ILE A 17 -9.63 -7.01 -9.93
N THR A 18 -8.75 -6.15 -10.45
CA THR A 18 -7.85 -6.54 -11.54
C THR A 18 -6.74 -7.42 -10.99
N LEU A 19 -6.29 -8.42 -11.76
CA LEU A 19 -5.18 -9.30 -11.34
C LEU A 19 -3.93 -8.48 -10.98
N LYS A 20 -3.58 -7.50 -11.82
CA LYS A 20 -2.42 -6.63 -11.61
C LYS A 20 -2.55 -5.82 -10.31
N GLY A 21 -3.69 -5.16 -10.10
CA GLY A 21 -3.93 -4.38 -8.89
C GLY A 21 -3.96 -5.25 -7.63
N SER A 22 -4.48 -6.48 -7.73
CA SER A 22 -4.47 -7.44 -6.61
C SER A 22 -3.05 -7.82 -6.20
N VAL A 23 -2.21 -8.12 -7.19
CA VAL A 23 -0.82 -8.51 -6.95
C VAL A 23 -0.05 -7.34 -6.33
N GLU A 24 -0.25 -6.12 -6.82
CA GLU A 24 0.37 -4.92 -6.25
C GLU A 24 -0.04 -4.70 -4.77
N LEU A 25 -1.34 -4.86 -4.46
CA LEU A 25 -1.87 -4.68 -3.11
C LEU A 25 -1.37 -5.76 -2.14
N VAL A 26 -1.33 -7.02 -2.58
CA VAL A 26 -0.81 -8.13 -1.78
C VAL A 26 0.69 -7.98 -1.57
N ASN A 27 1.44 -7.50 -2.57
CA ASN A 27 2.87 -7.26 -2.44
C ASN A 27 3.16 -6.16 -1.41
N GLU A 28 2.44 -5.03 -1.48
CA GLU A 28 2.54 -3.95 -0.50
C GLU A 28 2.19 -4.46 0.91
N TYR A 29 1.14 -5.28 1.04
CA TYR A 29 0.78 -5.89 2.32
C TYR A 29 1.87 -6.78 2.90
N LEU A 30 2.45 -7.68 2.09
CA LEU A 30 3.51 -8.60 2.54
C LEU A 30 4.77 -7.85 2.95
N TYR A 31 5.16 -6.81 2.20
CA TYR A 31 6.27 -5.94 2.54
C TYR A 31 6.13 -5.35 3.95
N TYR A 32 4.99 -4.72 4.24
CA TYR A 32 4.72 -4.15 5.56
C TYR A 32 4.54 -5.19 6.67
N ALA A 33 3.96 -6.36 6.35
CA ALA A 33 3.81 -7.45 7.29
C ALA A 33 5.16 -7.99 7.75
N VAL A 34 6.12 -8.17 6.84
CA VAL A 34 7.47 -8.62 7.16
C VAL A 34 8.21 -7.57 8.00
N ASN A 35 8.15 -6.28 7.61
CA ASN A 35 8.74 -5.21 8.42
C ASN A 35 8.19 -5.19 9.86
N SER A 36 6.87 -5.36 10.01
CA SER A 36 6.23 -5.44 11.32
C SER A 36 6.71 -6.65 12.13
N ILE A 37 6.91 -7.82 11.49
CA ILE A 37 7.45 -9.02 12.15
C ILE A 37 8.91 -8.80 12.58
N LEU A 38 9.75 -8.22 11.73
CA LEU A 38 11.15 -7.93 12.02
C LEU A 38 11.28 -6.99 13.24
N TYR A 39 10.40 -5.98 13.30
CA TYR A 39 10.31 -5.06 14.42
C TYR A 39 9.87 -5.76 15.71
N MET A 40 8.72 -6.47 15.71
CA MET A 40 8.18 -7.13 16.90
C MET A 40 9.08 -8.25 17.44
N ARG A 41 9.88 -8.89 16.58
CA ARG A 41 10.85 -9.93 16.98
C ARG A 41 12.23 -9.38 17.33
N GLY A 42 12.47 -8.08 17.14
CA GLY A 42 13.76 -7.46 17.44
C GLY A 42 14.92 -8.02 16.62
N VAL A 43 14.66 -8.49 15.39
CA VAL A 43 15.71 -9.00 14.48
C VAL A 43 16.63 -7.86 14.03
N TYR A 44 16.05 -6.67 13.86
CA TYR A 44 16.76 -5.43 13.60
C TYR A 44 16.50 -4.43 14.74
N PRO A 45 17.43 -3.48 14.99
CA PRO A 45 17.24 -2.43 15.98
C PRO A 45 15.98 -1.60 15.70
N ALA A 46 15.25 -1.21 16.74
CA ALA A 46 14.07 -0.37 16.60
C ALA A 46 14.35 0.96 15.87
N ASP A 47 15.57 1.49 16.01
CA ASP A 47 16.01 2.75 15.39
C ASP A 47 16.03 2.70 13.84
N MET A 48 16.14 1.49 13.29
CA MET A 48 16.09 1.22 11.86
C MET A 48 14.67 1.22 11.28
N PHE A 49 13.65 1.40 12.11
CA PHE A 49 12.26 1.47 11.67
C PHE A 49 11.66 2.86 11.89
N GLU A 50 10.70 3.21 11.05
CA GLU A 50 9.84 4.38 11.21
C GLU A 50 8.38 3.99 11.15
N ASP A 51 7.57 4.76 11.87
CA ASP A 51 6.14 4.63 11.90
C ASP A 51 5.52 5.46 10.78
N VAL A 52 4.89 4.80 9.82
CA VAL A 52 4.27 5.42 8.65
C VAL A 52 2.75 5.25 8.72
N GLN A 53 2.01 6.34 8.48
CA GLN A 53 0.55 6.31 8.49
C GLN A 53 0.01 5.84 7.13
N LYS A 54 -0.46 4.60 7.07
CA LYS A 54 -0.96 3.93 5.85
C LYS A 54 -2.26 3.20 6.18
N TYR A 55 -3.21 3.23 5.24
CA TYR A 55 -4.53 2.58 5.38
C TYR A 55 -5.30 2.98 6.66
N GLY A 56 -5.07 4.19 7.17
CA GLY A 56 -5.69 4.66 8.42
C GLY A 56 -5.07 4.08 9.70
N MET A 57 -3.95 3.37 9.60
CA MET A 57 -3.22 2.78 10.72
C MET A 57 -1.75 3.21 10.71
N CYS A 58 -1.09 3.06 11.85
CA CYS A 58 0.35 3.25 11.97
C CYS A 58 1.04 1.92 11.68
N ILE A 59 1.93 1.89 10.68
CA ILE A 59 2.63 0.69 10.21
C ILE A 59 4.13 0.94 10.32
N CYS A 60 4.90 -0.04 10.80
CA CYS A 60 6.35 0.06 10.82
C CYS A 60 6.94 -0.21 9.43
N ASP A 61 7.79 0.70 8.96
CA ASP A 61 8.58 0.58 7.74
C ASP A 61 10.07 0.60 8.07
N ALA A 62 10.88 -0.10 7.29
CA ALA A 62 12.33 -0.03 7.42
C ALA A 62 12.85 1.31 6.91
N LYS A 63 13.92 1.85 7.51
CA LYS A 63 14.64 3.03 6.99
C LYS A 63 15.79 2.65 6.06
N ASP A 64 16.36 1.47 6.26
CA ASP A 64 17.55 1.02 5.57
C ASP A 64 17.27 0.56 4.13
N ASP A 65 18.00 1.14 3.16
CA ASP A 65 17.80 0.87 1.74
C ASP A 65 18.22 -0.57 1.35
N GLN A 66 19.17 -1.19 2.07
CA GLN A 66 19.55 -2.58 1.79
C GLN A 66 18.42 -3.54 2.19
N LEU A 67 17.82 -3.32 3.35
CA LEU A 67 16.66 -4.10 3.81
C LEU A 67 15.45 -3.90 2.89
N LYS A 68 15.19 -2.66 2.44
CA LYS A 68 14.15 -2.39 1.44
C LYS A 68 14.38 -3.16 0.15
N THR A 69 15.61 -3.13 -0.37
CA THR A 69 15.99 -3.84 -1.60
C THR A 69 15.86 -5.35 -1.48
N TYR A 70 16.04 -5.91 -0.28
CA TYR A 70 15.88 -7.35 -0.04
C TYR A 70 14.40 -7.78 0.05
N LEU A 71 13.53 -6.88 0.54
CA LEU A 71 12.11 -7.16 0.74
C LEU A 71 11.24 -6.87 -0.51
N MET A 72 11.80 -6.20 -1.52
CA MET A 72 11.16 -5.84 -2.79
C MET A 72 11.64 -6.73 -3.94
#